data_AF-A0A523Z524-F1
#
_entry.id   AF-A0A523Z524-F1
#
_cell.length_a   1.000
_cell.length_b   1.000
_cell.length_c   1.000
_cell.angle_alpha   90.00
_cell.angle_beta   90.00
_cell.angle_gamma   90.00
#
_symmetry.space_group_name_H-M   'P 1'
#
loop_
_entity.id
_entity.type
_entity.pdbx_description
1 polymer ?
#
loop_
_entity_poly.entity_id
_entity_poly.type
_entity_poly.pdbx_seq_one_letter_code
_entity_poly.pdbx_strand_id
1 'polypeptide(L)'
;MKKIDLKKELKYLYKPSAKEVSIVDVPPMNHLMIDGKGDPNTAEEAKEAIEALYPLAYAIKFIIRKELEINYGYCQYISGK
;
A
#
# COMPACT_ATOMS: atom_id res chain seq x y z
N MET A 1 18.25 11.45 6.52
CA MET A 1 16.99 11.00 5.86
C MET A 1 16.45 9.76 6.56
N LYS A 2 15.30 9.88 7.23
CA LYS A 2 14.66 8.77 7.97
C LYS A 2 14.02 7.80 6.97
N LYS A 3 14.32 6.51 7.05
CA LYS A 3 13.67 5.49 6.20
C LYS A 3 12.55 4.81 6.96
N ILE A 4 11.35 4.78 6.37
CA ILE A 4 10.19 4.07 6.91
C ILE A 4 9.89 2.90 5.98
N ASP A 5 9.85 1.68 6.52
CA ASP A 5 9.57 0.45 5.79
C ASP A 5 8.50 -0.34 6.53
N LEU A 6 7.24 -0.05 6.19
CA LEU A 6 6.07 -0.62 6.86
C LEU A 6 6.07 -2.16 6.83
N LYS A 7 6.65 -2.80 5.80
CA LYS A 7 6.76 -4.26 5.74
C LYS A 7 7.69 -4.83 6.81
N LYS A 8 8.73 -4.09 7.16
CA LYS A 8 9.69 -4.47 8.20
C LYS A 8 9.16 -4.10 9.58
N GLU A 9 8.62 -2.90 9.72
CA GLU A 9 8.13 -2.35 10.98
C GLU A 9 6.85 -3.05 11.45
N LEU A 10 5.92 -3.37 10.52
CA LEU A 10 4.66 -4.07 10.78
C LEU A 10 4.68 -5.48 10.20
N LYS A 11 5.78 -6.23 10.40
CA LYS A 11 5.98 -7.57 9.85
C LYS A 11 4.82 -8.53 10.13
N TYR A 12 4.17 -8.38 11.29
CA TYR A 12 3.02 -9.19 11.69
C TYR A 12 1.79 -9.00 10.78
N LEU A 13 1.66 -7.86 10.09
CA LEU A 13 0.62 -7.60 9.08
C LEU A 13 1.03 -8.02 7.67
N TYR A 14 2.31 -7.86 7.31
CA TYR A 14 2.78 -8.02 5.93
C TYR A 14 3.48 -9.35 5.64
N LYS A 15 3.78 -10.14 6.68
CA LYS A 15 4.41 -11.45 6.55
C LYS A 15 3.78 -12.46 7.52
N PRO A 16 2.47 -12.73 7.38
CA PRO A 16 1.81 -13.77 8.18
C PRO A 16 2.38 -15.16 7.83
N SER A 17 2.23 -16.09 8.77
CA SER A 17 2.59 -17.49 8.55
C SER A 17 1.56 -18.17 7.64
N ALA A 18 2.02 -18.97 6.68
CA ALA A 18 1.13 -19.77 5.84
C ALA A 18 0.65 -21.06 6.53
N LYS A 19 1.16 -21.36 7.73
CA LYS A 19 0.94 -22.63 8.43
C LYS A 19 -0.10 -22.52 9.54
N GLU A 20 -0.36 -21.31 10.03
CA GLU A 20 -1.18 -21.07 11.20
C GLU A 20 -2.00 -19.79 11.01
N VAL A 21 -3.21 -19.81 11.55
CA VAL A 21 -4.07 -18.63 11.61
C VAL A 21 -3.67 -17.80 12.82
N SER A 22 -3.52 -16.49 12.63
CA SER A 22 -3.16 -15.55 13.70
C SER A 22 -4.18 -14.42 13.79
N ILE A 23 -4.57 -14.06 15.01
CA ILE A 23 -5.32 -12.83 15.29
C ILE A 23 -4.32 -11.67 15.28
N VAL A 24 -4.64 -10.59 14.58
CA VAL A 24 -3.80 -9.40 14.47
C VAL A 24 -4.61 -8.13 14.69
N ASP A 25 -4.01 -7.16 15.37
CA ASP A 25 -4.58 -5.82 15.51
C ASP A 25 -4.03 -4.90 14.43
N VAL A 26 -4.92 -4.37 13.60
CA VAL A 26 -4.57 -3.43 12.54
C VAL A 26 -4.77 -2.01 13.07
N PRO A 27 -3.70 -1.22 13.27
CA PRO A 27 -3.86 0.16 13.71
C PRO A 27 -4.50 1.02 12.61
N PRO A 28 -5.06 2.19 12.95
CA PRO A 28 -5.47 3.16 11.93
C PRO A 28 -4.30 3.53 11.00
N MET A 29 -4.55 3.52 9.69
CA MET A 29 -3.53 3.74 8.67
C MET A 29 -4.07 4.61 7.53
N ASN A 30 -3.17 5.37 6.90
CA ASN A 30 -3.49 6.22 5.76
C ASN A 30 -3.36 5.44 4.46
N HIS A 31 -4.36 5.58 3.59
CA HIS A 31 -4.42 4.86 2.32
C HIS A 31 -4.85 5.78 1.18
N LEU A 32 -4.36 5.48 -0.02
CA LEU A 32 -4.94 5.97 -1.26
C LEU A 32 -5.88 4.89 -1.77
N MET A 33 -7.13 5.26 -2.05
CA MET A 33 -8.19 4.32 -2.40
C MET A 33 -9.02 4.89 -3.55
N ILE A 34 -9.47 3.99 -4.41
CA ILE A 34 -10.48 4.24 -5.44
C ILE A 34 -11.51 3.11 -5.29
N ASP A 35 -12.78 3.47 -5.14
CA ASP A 35 -13.86 2.49 -5.06
C ASP A 35 -14.05 1.83 -6.43
N GLY A 36 -14.28 0.52 -6.44
CA GLY A 36 -14.48 -0.26 -7.65
C GLY A 36 -15.65 -1.22 -7.51
N LYS A 37 -16.12 -1.75 -8.64
CA LYS A 37 -17.21 -2.73 -8.69
C LYS A 37 -16.94 -3.78 -9.77
N GLY A 38 -17.46 -4.99 -9.57
CA GLY A 38 -17.34 -6.09 -10.53
C GLY A 38 -16.10 -6.96 -10.31
N ASP A 39 -15.79 -7.81 -11.29
CA ASP A 39 -14.62 -8.70 -11.23
C ASP A 39 -13.36 -7.93 -11.65
N PRO A 40 -12.37 -7.78 -10.74
CA PRO A 40 -11.15 -7.01 -11.01
C PRO A 40 -10.29 -7.59 -12.14
N ASN A 41 -10.49 -8.85 -12.54
CA ASN A 41 -9.76 -9.47 -13.64
C ASN A 41 -10.36 -9.12 -15.03
N THR A 42 -11.55 -8.55 -15.06
CA THR A 42 -12.31 -8.32 -16.31
C THR A 42 -12.75 -6.87 -16.48
N ALA A 43 -12.91 -6.12 -15.38
CA ALA A 43 -13.30 -4.73 -15.40
C ALA A 43 -12.13 -3.82 -15.74
N GLU A 44 -12.24 -3.04 -16.82
CA GLU A 44 -11.23 -2.04 -17.20
C GLU A 44 -11.03 -0.98 -16.09
N GLU A 45 -12.11 -0.64 -15.36
CA GLU A 45 -12.08 0.30 -14.23
C GLU A 45 -11.05 -0.10 -13.15
N ALA A 46 -10.86 -1.41 -12.90
CA ALA A 46 -9.88 -1.89 -11.93
C ALA A 46 -8.44 -1.63 -12.41
N LYS A 47 -8.20 -1.79 -13.71
CA LYS A 47 -6.90 -1.50 -14.33
C LYS A 47 -6.61 0.00 -14.33
N GLU A 48 -7.58 0.82 -14.73
CA GLU A 48 -7.45 2.28 -14.71
C GLU A 48 -7.21 2.81 -13.29
N ALA A 49 -7.90 2.26 -12.28
CA ALA A 49 -7.70 2.63 -10.89
C ALA A 49 -6.25 2.35 -10.43
N ILE A 50 -5.71 1.18 -10.79
CA ILE A 50 -4.31 0.83 -10.50
C ILE A 50 -3.34 1.79 -11.22
N GLU A 51 -3.58 2.05 -12.51
CA GLU A 51 -2.77 2.97 -13.32
C GLU A 51 -2.80 4.41 -12.80
N ALA A 52 -3.88 4.83 -12.14
CA ALA A 52 -3.97 6.14 -11.48
C ALA A 52 -3.29 6.17 -10.10
N LEU A 53 -3.49 5.13 -9.27
CA LEU A 53 -2.96 5.08 -7.90
C LEU A 53 -1.42 5.02 -7.87
N TYR A 54 -0.80 4.33 -8.82
CA TYR A 54 0.66 4.16 -8.85
C TYR A 54 1.42 5.48 -9.03
N PRO A 55 1.19 6.27 -10.11
CA PRO A 55 1.85 7.56 -10.29
C PRO A 55 1.61 8.52 -9.14
N LEU A 56 0.38 8.55 -8.60
CA LEU A 56 0.04 9.41 -7.46
C LEU A 56 0.83 9.04 -6.19
N ALA A 57 0.92 7.76 -5.87
CA ALA A 57 1.69 7.28 -4.72
C ALA A 57 3.18 7.65 -4.84
N TYR A 58 3.76 7.57 -6.04
CA TYR A 58 5.13 7.98 -6.30
C TYR A 58 5.32 9.50 -6.20
N ALA A 59 4.39 10.29 -6.75
CA ALA A 59 4.42 11.74 -6.61
C ALA A 59 4.44 12.16 -5.13
N ILE A 60 3.56 11.59 -4.32
CA ILE A 60 3.51 11.82 -2.86
C ILE A 60 4.81 11.37 -2.19
N LYS A 61 5.34 10.20 -2.53
CA LYS A 61 6.64 9.73 -2.01
C LYS A 61 7.76 10.74 -2.26
N PHE A 62 7.82 11.33 -3.45
CA PHE A 62 8.85 12.31 -3.79
C PHE A 62 8.65 13.64 -3.06
N ILE A 63 7.41 14.10 -2.91
CA ILE A 63 7.08 15.29 -2.12
C ILE A 63 7.53 15.09 -0.66
N ILE A 64 7.13 13.97 -0.03
CA ILE A 64 7.51 13.65 1.35
C ILE A 64 9.02 13.56 1.51
N ARG A 65 9.72 12.93 0.55
CA ARG A 65 11.18 12.81 0.59
C ARG A 65 11.85 14.18 0.54
N LYS A 66 11.29 15.13 -0.23
CA LYS A 66 11.81 16.48 -0.40
C LYS A 66 11.51 17.37 0.81
N GLU A 67 10.27 17.37 1.27
CA GLU A 67 9.78 18.33 2.28
C GLU A 67 10.01 17.84 3.72
N LEU A 68 9.99 16.52 3.96
CA LEU A 68 10.08 15.94 5.30
C LEU A 68 11.34 15.11 5.53
N GLU A 69 12.22 14.98 4.53
CA GLU A 69 13.42 14.12 4.56
C GLU A 69 13.13 12.68 5.02
N ILE A 70 11.93 12.18 4.68
CA ILE A 70 11.47 10.81 4.97
C ILE A 70 11.44 10.02 3.67
N ASN A 71 12.04 8.83 3.67
CA ASN A 71 12.01 7.91 2.54
C ASN A 71 11.14 6.69 2.87
N TYR A 72 9.95 6.64 2.27
CA TYR A 72 9.10 5.46 2.33
C TYR A 72 9.62 4.36 1.40
N GLY A 73 9.87 3.18 1.97
CA GLY A 73 10.42 2.00 1.29
C GLY A 73 9.59 1.60 0.06
N TYR A 74 8.29 1.45 0.24
CA TYR A 74 7.31 1.19 -0.82
C TYR A 74 5.93 1.70 -0.37
N CYS A 75 5.30 2.60 -1.13
CA CYS A 75 3.83 2.73 -1.09
C CYS A 75 3.29 1.55 -1.90
N GLN A 76 2.85 0.49 -1.24
CA GLN A 76 2.22 -0.63 -1.95
C GLN A 76 0.73 -0.39 -2.10
N TYR A 77 0.26 -0.54 -3.33
CA TYR A 77 -1.08 -1.00 -3.63
C TYR A 77 -1.29 -2.36 -2.97
N ILE A 78 -2.28 -2.47 -2.08
CA ILE A 78 -2.79 -3.76 -1.60
C ILE A 78 -3.76 -4.24 -2.67
N SER A 79 -3.23 -4.89 -3.73
CA SER A 79 -4.08 -5.73 -4.58
C SER A 79 -4.41 -6.95 -3.75
N GLY A 80 -5.66 -7.08 -3.32
CA GLY A 80 -6.18 -8.36 -2.86
C GLY A 80 -6.02 -9.39 -3.97
N LYS A 81 -5.08 -10.31 -3.78
CA LYS A 81 -5.20 -11.69 -4.26
C LYS A 81 -5.37 -12.57 -3.05
#